data_AF-A0A2E8CT35-F1
#
_entry.id   AF-A0A2E8CT35-F1
#
_cell.length_a   1.000
_cell.length_b   1.000
_cell.length_c   1.000
_cell.angle_alpha   90.00
_cell.angle_beta   90.00
_cell.angle_gamma   90.00
#
_symmetry.space_group_name_H-M   'P 1'
#
loop_
_entity.id
_entity.type
_entity.pdbx_description
1 polymer ?
#
loop_
_entity_poly.entity_id
_entity_poly.type
_entity_poly.pdbx_seq_one_letter_code
_entity_poly.pdbx_strand_id
1 'polypeptide(L)'
;MLSESRHGEPVKTLYATMKFLTATVTLLLLLTFGSSQADDLTIISNCQLIETDWSDGDSFLIRTPGGDEYTIRLYGVDCLEWHVTDESDARRLRAQRRYFGITSVGNTAAQSIELAKDFGALAWEEVRRVLDEPFTVQTAYADARGDNRYQRIYAFVVLPDGSQLAEHLVREGLARAFGVSRSMLDGRNRDSFRTHLEDIELLAAKSGVGIWAKTDWESLVNERMAQRLEDDELRLATASPSLKPGETIDPNKAAGDDLVKLPRVGETLANRIIEGRPYQSVEDLVRVSGIGTTTLEQMRPHLAINPE
;
A
#
# COMPACT_ATOMS: atom_id res chain seq x y z
N MET A 1 -67.57 20.79 -62.36
CA MET A 1 -67.73 21.63 -63.55
C MET A 1 -67.78 23.07 -63.09
N LEU A 2 -66.67 23.82 -63.24
CA LEU A 2 -66.53 25.29 -63.08
C LEU A 2 -66.91 25.86 -61.69
N SER A 3 -66.46 27.01 -61.22
CA SER A 3 -65.23 27.79 -61.33
C SER A 3 -65.23 28.70 -60.08
N GLU A 4 -64.06 29.21 -59.73
CA GLU A 4 -63.84 30.58 -59.25
C GLU A 4 -64.48 31.11 -57.95
N SER A 5 -63.55 31.42 -57.02
CA SER A 5 -63.30 32.73 -56.41
C SER A 5 -64.43 33.53 -55.74
N ARG A 6 -64.15 33.96 -54.50
CA ARG A 6 -64.41 35.30 -53.92
C ARG A 6 -63.72 35.35 -52.53
N HIS A 7 -62.66 36.13 -52.29
CA HIS A 7 -62.57 37.58 -52.01
C HIS A 7 -63.32 38.08 -50.76
N GLY A 8 -62.54 38.61 -49.81
CA GLY A 8 -62.88 39.63 -48.79
C GLY A 8 -63.72 39.14 -47.62
N GLU A 9 -63.54 39.51 -46.36
CA GLU A 9 -62.89 40.67 -45.72
C GLU A 9 -62.87 40.40 -44.17
N PRO A 10 -62.31 41.30 -43.32
CA PRO A 10 -61.48 40.98 -42.16
C PRO A 10 -62.23 41.09 -40.82
N VAL A 11 -61.62 40.60 -39.74
CA VAL A 11 -61.96 41.04 -38.37
C VAL A 11 -60.70 41.25 -37.54
N LYS A 12 -60.58 42.50 -37.06
CA LYS A 12 -59.65 43.02 -36.06
C LYS A 12 -59.93 42.40 -34.68
N THR A 13 -58.91 42.03 -33.92
CA THR A 13 -58.72 42.35 -32.47
C THR A 13 -57.46 41.62 -31.97
N LEU A 14 -56.40 42.31 -31.54
CA LEU A 14 -56.17 42.99 -30.25
C LEU A 14 -55.54 42.05 -29.20
N TYR A 15 -54.22 42.24 -29.01
CA TYR A 15 -53.42 42.06 -27.79
C TYR A 15 -53.33 40.67 -27.13
N ALA A 16 -52.11 40.10 -27.09
CA ALA A 16 -51.53 39.56 -25.85
C ALA A 16 -50.02 39.24 -25.97
N THR A 17 -49.23 39.98 -25.19
CA THR A 17 -48.05 39.53 -24.42
C THR A 17 -46.81 38.97 -25.13
N MET A 18 -45.77 39.80 -25.15
CA MET A 18 -44.35 39.43 -25.17
C MET A 18 -44.02 38.30 -24.20
N LYS A 19 -43.43 37.21 -24.69
CA LYS A 19 -42.59 36.30 -23.90
C LYS A 19 -41.15 36.46 -24.37
N PHE A 20 -40.31 37.00 -23.49
CA PHE A 20 -38.86 36.98 -23.63
C PHE A 20 -38.37 35.53 -23.52
N LEU A 21 -37.70 35.05 -24.56
CA LEU A 21 -36.98 33.79 -24.58
C LEU A 21 -35.53 34.07 -24.19
N THR A 22 -35.20 33.96 -22.90
CA THR A 22 -33.81 33.97 -22.43
C THR A 22 -33.22 32.57 -22.59
N ALA A 23 -32.38 32.40 -23.61
CA ALA A 23 -31.58 31.21 -23.82
C ALA A 23 -30.59 31.04 -22.64
N THR A 24 -30.77 30.00 -21.83
CA THR A 24 -29.78 29.57 -20.84
C THR A 24 -28.93 28.49 -21.47
N VAL A 25 -27.68 28.82 -21.80
CA VAL A 25 -26.66 27.87 -22.22
C VAL A 25 -26.21 27.13 -20.97
N THR A 26 -26.67 25.89 -20.79
CA THR A 26 -26.18 24.99 -19.76
C THR A 26 -24.80 24.48 -20.18
N LEU A 27 -23.74 25.17 -19.74
CA LEU A 27 -22.37 24.66 -19.85
C LEU A 27 -22.22 23.52 -18.83
N LEU A 28 -22.45 22.28 -19.30
CA LEU A 28 -22.19 21.08 -18.52
C LEU A 28 -20.67 20.89 -18.42
N LEU A 29 -20.05 21.49 -17.40
CA LEU A 29 -18.67 21.20 -17.05
C LEU A 29 -18.63 19.75 -16.54
N LEU A 30 -18.20 18.83 -17.40
CA LEU A 30 -17.81 17.47 -17.00
C LEU A 30 -16.62 17.60 -16.05
N LEU A 31 -16.90 17.68 -14.75
CA LEU A 31 -15.94 17.46 -13.69
C LEU A 31 -15.48 16.01 -13.82
N THR A 32 -14.35 15.79 -14.48
CA THR A 32 -13.60 14.54 -14.36
C THR A 32 -13.11 14.47 -12.92
N PHE A 33 -13.92 13.87 -12.06
CA PHE A 33 -13.47 13.36 -10.78
C PHE A 33 -12.36 12.34 -11.10
N GLY A 34 -11.11 12.77 -10.97
CA GLY A 34 -10.00 11.85 -10.83
C GLY A 34 -10.20 11.10 -9.53
N SER A 35 -10.92 9.99 -9.60
CA SER A 35 -10.77 8.92 -8.62
C SER A 35 -9.27 8.67 -8.50
N SER A 36 -8.70 8.75 -7.31
CA SER A 36 -7.40 8.16 -7.03
C SER A 36 -7.57 6.64 -7.12
N GLN A 37 -7.75 6.16 -8.35
CA GLN A 37 -7.72 4.76 -8.69
C GLN A 37 -6.26 4.35 -8.54
N ALA A 38 -6.00 3.27 -7.80
CA ALA A 38 -4.66 2.74 -7.75
C ALA A 38 -4.24 2.41 -9.18
N ASP A 39 -3.16 3.02 -9.68
CA ASP A 39 -2.72 2.90 -11.07
C ASP A 39 -2.77 1.45 -11.55
N ASP A 40 -3.25 1.22 -12.77
CA ASP A 40 -3.41 -0.12 -13.30
C ASP A 40 -2.07 -0.85 -13.40
N LEU A 41 -2.10 -2.18 -13.29
CA LEU A 41 -0.89 -2.99 -13.45
C LEU A 41 -0.42 -2.92 -14.91
N THR A 42 0.86 -2.58 -15.08
CA THR A 42 1.58 -2.65 -16.35
C THR A 42 2.39 -3.94 -16.42
N ILE A 43 2.56 -4.48 -17.63
CA ILE A 43 3.36 -5.68 -17.90
C ILE A 43 4.69 -5.26 -18.51
N ILE A 44 5.79 -5.71 -17.93
CA ILE A 44 7.15 -5.56 -18.45
C ILE A 44 7.71 -6.95 -18.66
N SER A 45 7.75 -7.40 -19.91
CA SER A 45 8.32 -8.71 -20.27
C SER A 45 9.82 -8.64 -20.46
N ASN A 46 10.51 -9.79 -20.38
CA ASN A 46 11.96 -9.93 -20.58
C ASN A 46 12.82 -9.09 -19.61
N CYS A 47 12.37 -8.96 -18.36
CA CYS A 47 13.19 -8.40 -17.29
C CYS A 47 14.30 -9.38 -16.92
N GLN A 48 15.41 -8.83 -16.43
CA GLN A 48 16.58 -9.59 -15.97
C GLN A 48 16.87 -9.27 -14.51
N LEU A 49 17.33 -10.26 -13.74
CA LEU A 49 17.81 -10.06 -12.38
C LEU A 49 19.17 -9.36 -12.42
N ILE A 50 19.37 -8.37 -11.54
CA ILE A 50 20.70 -7.80 -11.28
C ILE A 50 21.11 -8.23 -9.86
N GLU A 51 22.20 -8.97 -9.75
CA GLU A 51 22.74 -9.36 -8.46
C GLU A 51 23.29 -8.15 -7.70
N THR A 52 22.91 -8.02 -6.43
CA THR A 52 23.44 -7.03 -5.50
C THR A 52 23.65 -7.68 -4.13
N ASP A 53 24.60 -7.15 -3.35
CA ASP A 53 24.95 -7.67 -2.02
C ASP A 53 23.83 -7.47 -0.98
N TRP A 54 22.82 -6.65 -1.29
CA TRP A 54 21.68 -6.35 -0.42
C TRP A 54 20.39 -7.07 -0.84
N SER A 55 20.38 -7.72 -2.00
CA SER A 55 19.17 -8.42 -2.48
C SER A 55 18.82 -9.59 -1.57
N ASP A 56 17.52 -9.79 -1.37
CA ASP A 56 16.97 -10.88 -0.57
C ASP A 56 15.84 -11.62 -1.32
N GLY A 57 15.18 -12.55 -0.64
CA GLY A 57 14.14 -13.39 -1.24
C GLY A 57 12.86 -12.66 -1.67
N ASP A 58 12.57 -11.46 -1.15
CA ASP A 58 11.36 -10.70 -1.52
C ASP A 58 11.66 -9.30 -2.07
N SER A 59 12.93 -8.90 -2.09
CA SER A 59 13.41 -7.58 -2.49
C SER A 59 14.71 -7.65 -3.26
N PHE A 60 14.69 -7.31 -4.54
CA PHE A 60 15.85 -7.45 -5.41
C PHE A 60 15.83 -6.48 -6.59
N LEU A 61 17.00 -6.24 -7.19
CA LEU A 61 17.15 -5.34 -8.32
C LEU A 61 16.89 -6.05 -9.65
N ILE A 62 16.18 -5.39 -10.57
CA ILE A 62 15.97 -5.89 -11.92
C ILE A 62 16.38 -4.85 -12.97
N ARG A 63 16.60 -5.31 -14.20
CA ARG A 63 16.71 -4.48 -15.40
C ARG A 63 15.54 -4.76 -16.34
N THR A 64 14.90 -3.72 -16.86
CA THR A 64 13.91 -3.84 -17.93
C THR A 64 14.59 -3.94 -19.31
N PRO A 65 13.89 -4.36 -20.36
CA PRO A 65 14.43 -4.34 -21.72
C PRO A 65 14.84 -2.94 -22.21
N GLY A 66 14.24 -1.89 -21.65
CA GLY A 66 14.58 -0.49 -21.94
C GLY A 66 15.89 -0.03 -21.30
N GLY A 67 16.45 -0.82 -20.38
CA GLY A 67 17.67 -0.50 -19.65
C GLY A 67 17.42 0.15 -18.28
N ASP A 68 16.17 0.44 -17.93
CA ASP A 68 15.81 0.99 -16.62
C ASP A 68 16.00 -0.05 -15.51
N GLU A 69 16.41 0.40 -14.34
CA GLU A 69 16.62 -0.46 -13.16
C GLU A 69 15.61 -0.13 -12.07
N TYR A 70 15.00 -1.16 -11.50
CA TYR A 70 14.01 -1.03 -10.42
C TYR A 70 14.30 -2.01 -9.31
N THR A 71 14.21 -1.54 -8.06
CA THR A 71 14.15 -2.45 -6.93
C THR A 71 12.71 -2.96 -6.80
N ILE A 72 12.52 -4.26 -6.92
CA ILE A 72 11.23 -4.91 -6.73
C ILE A 72 11.06 -5.26 -5.26
N ARG A 73 9.86 -5.03 -4.70
CA ARG A 73 9.35 -5.72 -3.52
C ARG A 73 8.18 -6.60 -3.96
N LEU A 74 8.22 -7.88 -3.64
CA LEU A 74 7.12 -8.77 -3.98
C LEU A 74 5.85 -8.41 -3.22
N TYR A 75 4.71 -8.48 -3.90
CA TYR A 75 3.41 -8.47 -3.24
C TYR A 75 3.15 -9.81 -2.52
N GLY A 76 2.53 -9.73 -1.35
CA GLY A 76 1.90 -10.85 -0.64
C GLY A 76 2.86 -11.77 0.12
N VAL A 77 4.17 -11.54 0.04
CA VAL A 77 5.16 -12.38 0.72
C VAL A 77 6.16 -11.59 1.55
N ASP A 78 6.69 -12.26 2.57
CA ASP A 78 7.77 -11.75 3.42
C ASP A 78 8.76 -12.89 3.70
N CYS A 79 10.01 -12.70 3.29
CA CYS A 79 11.10 -13.62 3.55
C CYS A 79 11.75 -13.35 4.92
N LEU A 80 12.46 -14.33 5.46
CA LEU A 80 13.20 -14.14 6.71
C LEU A 80 14.32 -13.11 6.53
N GLU A 81 14.38 -12.15 7.46
CA GLU A 81 15.38 -11.10 7.51
C GLU A 81 16.77 -11.70 7.80
N TRP A 82 17.73 -11.48 6.91
CA TRP A 82 19.10 -12.00 7.09
C TRP A 82 20.16 -10.91 7.09
N HIS A 83 19.85 -9.73 6.53
CA HIS A 83 20.67 -8.53 6.63
C HIS A 83 20.32 -7.74 7.91
N VAL A 84 20.57 -8.33 9.07
CA VAL A 84 20.31 -7.68 10.36
C VAL A 84 21.43 -6.71 10.71
N THR A 85 21.17 -5.41 10.56
CA THR A 85 22.17 -4.35 10.80
C THR A 85 21.81 -3.43 11.96
N ASP A 86 20.53 -3.36 12.32
CA ASP A 86 20.04 -2.51 13.41
C ASP A 86 18.97 -3.19 14.30
N GLU A 87 18.46 -2.45 15.28
CA GLU A 87 17.43 -2.94 16.21
C GLU A 87 16.05 -3.13 15.56
N SER A 88 15.76 -2.43 14.46
CA SER A 88 14.53 -2.61 13.69
C SER A 88 14.56 -3.96 12.97
N ASP A 89 15.67 -4.28 12.31
CA ASP A 89 15.90 -5.56 11.64
C ASP A 89 15.86 -6.71 12.66
N ALA A 90 16.53 -6.53 13.81
CA ALA A 90 16.54 -7.52 14.88
C ALA A 90 15.11 -7.80 15.42
N ARG A 91 14.28 -6.76 15.56
CA ARG A 91 12.87 -6.90 15.96
C ARG A 91 12.06 -7.64 14.89
N ARG A 92 12.29 -7.34 13.60
CA ARG A 92 11.63 -8.01 12.46
C ARG A 92 11.97 -9.50 12.43
N LEU A 93 13.26 -9.84 12.52
CA LEU A 93 13.73 -11.23 12.52
C LEU A 93 13.14 -12.03 13.69
N ARG A 94 13.09 -11.44 14.89
CA ARG A 94 12.46 -12.07 16.06
C ARG A 94 10.96 -12.33 15.83
N ALA A 95 10.24 -11.38 15.25
CA ALA A 95 8.81 -11.54 14.93
C ALA A 95 8.58 -12.66 13.89
N GLN A 96 9.43 -12.74 12.87
CA GLN A 96 9.37 -13.80 11.85
C GLN A 96 9.70 -15.17 12.45
N ARG A 97 10.69 -15.27 13.34
CA ARG A 97 10.97 -16.51 14.08
C ARG A 97 9.78 -16.98 14.90
N ARG A 98 9.12 -16.07 15.62
CA ARG A 98 7.89 -16.38 16.37
C ARG A 98 6.75 -16.82 15.45
N TYR A 99 6.68 -16.23 14.27
CA TYR A 99 5.69 -16.60 13.27
C TYR A 99 5.85 -18.05 12.80
N PHE A 100 7.08 -18.52 12.58
CA PHE A 100 7.38 -19.89 12.17
C PHE A 100 7.55 -20.88 13.35
N GLY A 101 7.50 -20.42 14.59
CA GLY A 101 7.67 -21.28 15.78
C GLY A 101 9.08 -21.86 15.87
N ILE A 102 10.10 -21.04 15.57
CA ILE A 102 11.50 -21.49 15.54
C ILE A 102 12.35 -20.81 16.62
N THR A 103 11.73 -20.11 17.58
CA THR A 103 12.49 -19.33 18.57
C THR A 103 13.35 -20.20 19.48
N SER A 104 12.84 -21.37 19.84
CA SER A 104 13.48 -22.38 20.69
C SER A 104 14.33 -23.40 19.92
N VAL A 105 14.39 -23.32 18.58
CA VAL A 105 15.14 -24.31 17.80
C VAL A 105 16.64 -24.18 18.06
N GLY A 106 17.27 -25.32 18.38
CA GLY A 106 18.63 -25.37 18.89
C GLY A 106 18.68 -25.21 20.42
N ASN A 107 19.87 -24.97 20.97
CA ASN A 107 20.07 -24.84 22.41
C ASN A 107 20.21 -23.37 22.86
N THR A 108 20.30 -22.43 21.92
CA THR A 108 20.57 -21.01 22.20
C THR A 108 19.83 -20.09 21.22
N ALA A 109 19.58 -18.85 21.65
CA ALA A 109 18.98 -17.84 20.77
C ALA A 109 19.85 -17.56 19.53
N ALA A 110 21.18 -17.59 19.67
CA ALA A 110 22.10 -17.41 18.55
C ALA A 110 21.89 -18.46 17.45
N GLN A 111 21.69 -19.73 17.82
CA GLN A 111 21.45 -20.80 16.85
C GLN A 111 20.13 -20.63 16.11
N SER A 112 19.05 -20.23 16.79
CA SER A 112 17.79 -19.93 16.11
C SER A 112 17.82 -18.63 15.30
N ILE A 113 18.71 -17.67 15.64
CA ILE A 113 18.94 -16.47 14.82
C ILE A 113 19.64 -16.88 13.53
N GLU A 114 20.74 -17.62 13.63
CA GLU A 114 21.51 -18.05 12.46
C GLU A 114 20.67 -18.96 11.56
N LEU A 115 19.91 -19.90 12.11
CA LEU A 115 18.95 -20.70 11.34
C LEU A 115 17.98 -19.82 10.53
N ALA A 116 17.43 -18.77 11.15
CA ALA A 116 16.51 -17.87 10.48
C ALA A 116 17.19 -17.09 9.35
N LYS A 117 18.43 -16.61 9.57
CA LYS A 117 19.22 -15.94 8.53
C LYS A 117 19.60 -16.87 7.39
N ASP A 118 19.95 -18.13 7.69
CA ASP A 118 20.26 -19.14 6.68
C ASP A 118 19.06 -19.34 5.74
N PHE A 119 17.83 -19.36 6.28
CA PHE A 119 16.63 -19.44 5.45
C PHE A 119 16.35 -18.16 4.65
N GLY A 120 16.70 -16.98 5.17
CA GLY A 120 16.68 -15.73 4.38
C GLY A 120 17.67 -15.77 3.21
N ALA A 121 18.87 -16.28 3.44
CA ALA A 121 19.87 -16.48 2.39
C ALA A 121 19.42 -17.54 1.36
N LEU A 122 18.84 -18.66 1.81
CA LEU A 122 18.26 -19.69 0.93
C LEU A 122 17.13 -19.13 0.06
N ALA A 123 16.30 -18.22 0.59
CA ALA A 123 15.26 -17.56 -0.20
C ALA A 123 15.88 -16.72 -1.34
N TRP A 124 16.98 -16.02 -1.07
CA TRP A 124 17.72 -15.29 -2.12
C TRP A 124 18.37 -16.22 -3.15
N GLU A 125 19.01 -17.31 -2.70
CA GLU A 125 19.57 -18.32 -3.60
C GLU A 125 18.49 -18.91 -4.53
N GLU A 126 17.30 -19.14 -4.00
CA GLU A 126 16.18 -19.63 -4.78
C GLU A 126 15.68 -18.61 -5.79
N VAL A 127 15.56 -17.32 -5.41
CA VAL A 127 15.23 -16.23 -6.35
C VAL A 127 16.24 -16.20 -7.49
N ARG A 128 17.55 -16.23 -7.19
CA ARG A 128 18.60 -16.28 -8.23
C ARG A 128 18.43 -17.48 -9.15
N ARG A 129 18.14 -18.66 -8.59
CA ARG A 129 17.98 -19.90 -9.35
C ARG A 129 16.78 -19.85 -10.29
N VAL A 130 15.63 -19.34 -9.85
CA VAL A 130 14.39 -19.32 -10.65
C VAL A 130 14.29 -18.13 -11.59
N LEU A 131 15.08 -17.08 -11.37
CA LEU A 131 15.15 -15.88 -12.21
C LEU A 131 16.43 -15.80 -13.07
N ASP A 132 17.13 -16.93 -13.27
CA ASP A 132 18.33 -17.02 -14.13
C ASP A 132 18.00 -16.74 -15.62
N GLU A 133 16.75 -17.01 -16.01
CA GLU A 133 16.21 -16.70 -17.34
C GLU A 133 15.32 -15.45 -17.30
N PRO A 134 15.14 -14.73 -18.42
CA PRO A 134 14.28 -13.55 -18.47
C PRO A 134 12.84 -13.85 -18.01
N PHE A 135 12.29 -12.97 -17.18
CA PHE A 135 10.98 -13.12 -16.56
C PHE A 135 10.08 -11.91 -16.83
N THR A 136 8.82 -11.99 -16.40
CA THR A 136 7.86 -10.88 -16.55
C THR A 136 7.56 -10.24 -15.20
N VAL A 137 7.58 -8.91 -15.18
CA VAL A 137 7.18 -8.11 -14.02
C VAL A 137 5.81 -7.48 -14.29
N GLN A 138 4.91 -7.55 -13.32
CA GLN A 138 3.63 -6.84 -13.33
C GLN A 138 3.61 -5.83 -12.19
N THR A 139 3.61 -4.53 -12.50
CA THR A 139 3.71 -3.48 -11.49
C THR A 139 2.83 -2.27 -11.82
N ALA A 140 2.33 -1.64 -10.76
CA ALA A 140 1.64 -0.35 -10.82
C ALA A 140 2.56 0.81 -10.39
N TYR A 141 3.87 0.55 -10.30
CA TYR A 141 4.89 1.49 -9.79
C TYR A 141 4.57 2.04 -8.40
N ALA A 142 3.75 1.32 -7.62
CA ALA A 142 3.39 1.72 -6.27
C ALA A 142 4.64 1.70 -5.38
N ASP A 143 4.93 2.83 -4.75
CA ASP A 143 6.07 3.00 -3.84
C ASP A 143 6.01 1.96 -2.69
N ALA A 144 7.09 1.19 -2.57
CA ALA A 144 7.27 0.16 -1.56
C ALA A 144 8.08 0.63 -0.35
N ARG A 145 8.44 1.92 -0.29
CA ARG A 145 9.31 2.55 0.72
C ARG A 145 10.73 1.96 0.66
N GLY A 146 11.72 2.82 0.46
CA GLY A 146 13.13 2.43 0.31
C GLY A 146 14.08 3.62 0.42
N ASP A 147 15.39 3.39 0.26
CA ASP A 147 16.39 4.45 0.18
C ASP A 147 16.06 5.38 -1.01
N ASN A 148 16.20 6.70 -0.82
CA ASN A 148 16.03 7.71 -1.87
C ASN A 148 16.90 7.45 -3.12
N ARG A 149 17.94 6.62 -3.02
CA ARG A 149 18.84 6.26 -4.12
C ARG A 149 18.29 5.21 -5.10
N TYR A 150 17.33 4.37 -4.68
CA TYR A 150 16.77 3.32 -5.53
C TYR A 150 15.24 3.28 -5.38
N GLN A 151 14.51 3.53 -6.46
CA GLN A 151 13.06 3.48 -6.43
C GLN A 151 12.61 2.04 -6.19
N ARG A 152 12.12 1.77 -4.99
CA ARG A 152 11.53 0.48 -4.60
C ARG A 152 10.05 0.48 -4.96
N ILE A 153 9.66 -0.43 -5.83
CA ILE A 153 8.27 -0.57 -6.27
C ILE A 153 7.73 -1.97 -5.95
N TYR A 154 6.45 -2.06 -5.61
CA TYR A 154 5.82 -3.35 -5.48
C TYR A 154 5.55 -3.98 -6.85
N ALA A 155 5.73 -5.30 -6.97
CA ALA A 155 5.37 -6.03 -8.18
C ALA A 155 4.99 -7.50 -7.93
N PHE A 156 4.29 -8.06 -8.91
CA PHE A 156 4.24 -9.50 -9.14
C PHE A 156 5.33 -9.90 -10.13
N VAL A 157 5.91 -11.08 -9.96
CA VAL A 157 6.96 -11.63 -10.82
C VAL A 157 6.49 -12.98 -11.35
N VAL A 158 6.27 -13.03 -12.67
CA VAL A 158 5.82 -14.23 -13.39
C VAL A 158 7.03 -14.90 -14.03
N LEU A 159 7.22 -16.17 -13.68
CA LEU A 159 8.28 -17.03 -14.18
C LEU A 159 7.98 -17.47 -15.63
N PRO A 160 8.98 -17.99 -16.38
CA PRO A 160 8.80 -18.40 -17.77
C PRO A 160 7.71 -19.47 -17.99
N ASP A 161 7.44 -20.31 -16.98
CA ASP A 161 6.39 -21.32 -17.01
C ASP A 161 4.97 -20.78 -16.69
N GLY A 162 4.87 -19.46 -16.44
CA GLY A 162 3.64 -18.77 -16.07
C GLY A 162 3.31 -18.80 -14.58
N SER A 163 4.11 -19.48 -13.75
CA SER A 163 3.91 -19.48 -12.30
C SER A 163 4.37 -18.16 -11.66
N GLN A 164 3.90 -17.90 -10.44
CA GLN A 164 4.22 -16.67 -9.70
C GLN A 164 5.31 -16.93 -8.66
N LEU A 165 6.33 -16.07 -8.63
CA LEU A 165 7.46 -16.18 -7.71
C LEU A 165 7.01 -16.14 -6.24
N ALA A 166 6.06 -15.28 -5.89
CA ALA A 166 5.52 -15.19 -4.54
C ALA A 166 4.88 -16.53 -4.10
N GLU A 167 4.06 -17.14 -4.95
CA GLU A 167 3.46 -18.45 -4.68
C GLU A 167 4.52 -19.55 -4.57
N HIS A 168 5.56 -19.49 -5.41
CA HIS A 168 6.70 -20.40 -5.38
C HIS A 168 7.45 -20.35 -4.05
N LEU A 169 7.86 -19.16 -3.60
CA LEU A 169 8.60 -19.00 -2.34
C LEU A 169 7.80 -19.46 -1.11
N VAL A 170 6.48 -19.22 -1.09
CA VAL A 170 5.61 -19.72 -0.01
C VAL A 170 5.49 -21.25 -0.06
N ARG A 171 5.35 -21.82 -1.25
CA ARG A 171 5.27 -23.28 -1.46
C ARG A 171 6.52 -24.01 -1.01
N GLU A 172 7.69 -23.43 -1.26
CA GLU A 172 8.99 -23.96 -0.83
C GLU A 172 9.30 -23.66 0.65
N GLY A 173 8.40 -22.98 1.37
CA GLY A 173 8.61 -22.63 2.78
C GLY A 173 9.78 -21.67 3.00
N LEU A 174 10.06 -20.81 2.01
CA LEU A 174 11.10 -19.77 2.04
C LEU A 174 10.52 -18.38 2.36
N ALA A 175 9.20 -18.23 2.26
CA ALA A 175 8.48 -17.02 2.65
C ALA A 175 7.17 -17.37 3.38
N ARG A 176 6.65 -16.42 4.15
CA ARG A 176 5.27 -16.47 4.69
C ARG A 176 4.30 -15.68 3.81
N ALA A 177 3.02 -16.01 3.84
CA ALA A 177 1.97 -15.21 3.22
C ALA A 177 1.73 -13.94 4.06
N PHE A 178 2.42 -12.85 3.72
CA PHE A 178 2.42 -11.63 4.51
C PHE A 178 2.75 -10.40 3.67
N GLY A 179 2.33 -9.22 4.13
CA GLY A 179 2.67 -7.95 3.51
C GLY A 179 1.59 -7.41 2.60
N VAL A 180 1.96 -6.40 1.80
CA VAL A 180 1.01 -5.69 0.93
C VAL A 180 0.55 -6.62 -0.19
N SER A 181 -0.75 -6.65 -0.46
CA SER A 181 -1.35 -7.44 -1.54
C SER A 181 -2.16 -6.53 -2.48
N ARG A 182 -2.35 -6.97 -3.73
CA ARG A 182 -3.09 -6.25 -4.77
C ARG A 182 -3.91 -7.22 -5.63
N SER A 183 -4.95 -6.74 -6.29
CA SER A 183 -5.63 -7.48 -7.36
C SER A 183 -4.69 -7.71 -8.54
N MET A 184 -4.77 -8.88 -9.16
CA MET A 184 -3.91 -9.36 -10.23
C MET A 184 -4.55 -9.19 -11.60
N LEU A 185 -3.74 -9.25 -12.66
CA LEU A 185 -4.20 -9.17 -14.05
C LEU A 185 -4.96 -10.44 -14.50
N ASP A 186 -4.79 -11.55 -13.80
CA ASP A 186 -5.50 -12.82 -14.07
C ASP A 186 -6.95 -12.85 -13.53
N GLY A 187 -7.42 -11.74 -12.95
CA GLY A 187 -8.77 -11.59 -12.41
C GLY A 187 -8.92 -11.94 -10.93
N ARG A 188 -7.90 -12.51 -10.28
CA ARG A 188 -7.91 -12.69 -8.82
C ARG A 188 -7.88 -11.32 -8.13
N ASN A 189 -8.87 -11.05 -7.30
CA ASN A 189 -8.85 -9.84 -6.48
C ASN A 189 -7.84 -9.95 -5.34
N ARG A 190 -7.44 -8.82 -4.75
CA ARG A 190 -6.48 -8.74 -3.64
C ARG A 190 -6.73 -9.76 -2.53
N ASP A 191 -7.97 -9.83 -2.04
CA ASP A 191 -8.29 -10.66 -0.87
C ASP A 191 -8.26 -12.14 -1.24
N SER A 192 -8.73 -12.49 -2.44
CA SER A 192 -8.61 -13.85 -3.01
C SER A 192 -7.16 -14.27 -3.21
N PHE A 193 -6.28 -13.37 -3.66
CA PHE A 193 -4.85 -13.68 -3.80
C PHE A 193 -4.18 -13.89 -2.44
N ARG A 194 -4.46 -13.03 -1.46
CA ARG A 194 -3.95 -13.21 -0.10
C ARG A 194 -4.37 -14.56 0.49
N THR A 195 -5.66 -14.89 0.43
CA THR A 195 -6.16 -16.18 0.94
C THR A 195 -5.57 -17.36 0.18
N HIS A 196 -5.33 -17.22 -1.12
CA HIS A 196 -4.63 -18.26 -1.88
C HIS A 196 -3.20 -18.50 -1.39
N LEU A 197 -2.44 -17.45 -1.04
CA LEU A 197 -1.12 -17.61 -0.43
C LEU A 197 -1.21 -18.27 0.95
N GLU A 198 -2.21 -17.91 1.77
CA GLU A 198 -2.48 -18.55 3.07
C GLU A 198 -2.74 -20.06 2.93
N ASP A 199 -3.48 -20.48 1.89
CA ASP A 199 -3.74 -21.89 1.59
C ASP A 199 -2.47 -22.63 1.15
N ILE A 200 -1.63 -22.00 0.32
CA ILE A 200 -0.32 -22.56 -0.07
C ILE A 200 0.57 -22.72 1.17
N GLU A 201 0.62 -21.70 2.01
CA GLU A 201 1.41 -21.71 3.25
C GLU A 201 0.94 -22.82 4.20
N LEU A 202 -0.38 -23.00 4.36
CA LEU A 202 -0.94 -24.09 5.14
C LEU A 202 -0.51 -25.46 4.63
N LEU A 203 -0.46 -25.64 3.30
CA LEU A 203 0.02 -26.89 2.69
C LEU A 203 1.53 -27.09 2.92
N ALA A 204 2.35 -26.04 2.76
CA ALA A 204 3.79 -26.08 3.03
C ALA A 204 4.07 -26.43 4.50
N ALA A 205 3.34 -25.81 5.42
CA ALA A 205 3.33 -26.10 6.85
C ALA A 205 2.99 -27.57 7.13
N LYS A 206 1.86 -28.06 6.61
CA LYS A 206 1.40 -29.44 6.81
C LYS A 206 2.39 -30.47 6.23
N SER A 207 3.12 -30.09 5.20
CA SER A 207 4.08 -30.95 4.50
C SER A 207 5.49 -30.84 5.07
N GLY A 208 5.75 -29.90 5.98
CA GLY A 208 7.06 -29.67 6.56
C GLY A 208 8.11 -29.25 5.54
N VAL A 209 7.73 -28.41 4.58
CA VAL A 209 8.64 -27.91 3.53
C VAL A 209 9.36 -26.64 4.02
N GLY A 210 10.63 -26.49 3.64
CA GLY A 210 11.42 -25.31 3.98
C GLY A 210 11.52 -25.08 5.50
N ILE A 211 11.27 -23.85 5.94
CA ILE A 211 11.37 -23.48 7.36
C ILE A 211 10.37 -24.24 8.23
N TRP A 212 9.24 -24.68 7.68
CA TRP A 212 8.23 -25.44 8.40
C TRP A 212 8.73 -26.81 8.88
N ALA A 213 9.78 -27.36 8.26
CA ALA A 213 10.48 -28.55 8.74
C ALA A 213 11.14 -28.35 10.11
N LYS A 214 11.38 -27.09 10.49
CA LYS A 214 12.08 -26.71 11.73
C LYS A 214 11.13 -26.25 12.83
N THR A 215 9.84 -26.10 12.54
CA THR A 215 8.85 -25.59 13.48
C THR A 215 8.70 -26.48 14.71
N ASP A 216 8.81 -25.86 15.89
CA ASP A 216 8.32 -26.41 17.14
C ASP A 216 6.80 -26.16 17.22
N TRP A 217 6.03 -27.17 16.81
CA TRP A 217 4.57 -27.08 16.75
C TRP A 217 3.92 -26.94 18.14
N GLU A 218 4.60 -27.37 19.21
CA GLU A 218 4.10 -27.22 20.58
C GLU A 218 4.24 -25.77 21.07
N SER A 219 5.32 -25.08 20.68
CA SER A 219 5.54 -23.68 21.07
C SER A 219 4.80 -22.66 20.20
N LEU A 220 4.48 -23.00 18.95
CA LEU A 220 3.99 -22.07 17.91
C LEU A 220 2.85 -21.15 18.38
N VAL A 221 1.86 -21.69 19.09
CA VAL A 221 0.71 -20.91 19.59
C VAL A 221 1.16 -19.83 20.56
N ASN A 222 2.05 -20.18 21.49
CA ASN A 222 2.58 -19.27 22.51
C ASN A 222 3.52 -18.24 21.90
N GLU A 223 4.36 -18.64 20.93
CA GLU A 223 5.25 -17.71 20.22
C GLU A 223 4.46 -16.64 19.45
N ARG A 224 3.43 -17.06 18.70
CA ARG A 224 2.55 -16.12 17.99
C ARG A 224 1.72 -15.25 18.96
N MET A 225 1.35 -15.78 20.12
CA MET A 225 0.70 -14.98 21.16
C MET A 225 1.63 -13.91 21.72
N ALA A 226 2.87 -14.28 22.05
CA ALA A 226 3.87 -13.34 22.56
C ALA A 226 4.14 -12.20 21.56
N GLN A 227 4.19 -12.51 20.26
CA GLN A 227 4.32 -11.47 19.23
C GLN A 227 3.14 -10.51 19.24
N ARG A 228 1.90 -11.02 19.30
CA ARG A 228 0.69 -10.16 19.33
C ARG A 228 0.66 -9.26 20.56
N LEU A 229 1.03 -9.77 21.74
CA LEU A 229 1.08 -8.98 22.97
C LEU A 229 2.11 -7.85 22.87
N GLU A 230 3.29 -8.12 22.30
CA GLU A 230 4.31 -7.10 22.10
C GLU A 230 3.89 -6.06 21.04
N ASP A 231 3.25 -6.49 19.95
CA ASP A 231 2.68 -5.57 18.95
C ASP A 231 1.56 -4.71 19.56
N ASP A 232 0.77 -5.26 20.48
CA ASP A 232 -0.27 -4.54 21.21
C ASP A 232 0.32 -3.50 22.17
N GLU A 233 1.34 -3.87 22.95
CA GLU A 233 2.07 -2.96 23.83
C GLU A 233 2.73 -1.83 23.03
N LEU A 234 3.44 -2.16 21.94
CA LEU A 234 4.06 -1.16 21.07
C LEU A 234 2.99 -0.23 20.49
N ARG A 235 1.88 -0.78 20.01
CA ARG A 235 0.77 0.04 19.49
C ARG A 235 0.20 0.95 20.58
N LEU A 236 0.06 0.50 21.81
CA LEU A 236 -0.41 1.35 22.92
C LEU A 236 0.61 2.46 23.26
N ALA A 237 1.91 2.17 23.16
CA ALA A 237 2.98 3.13 23.40
C ALA A 237 3.13 4.15 22.27
N THR A 238 2.93 3.74 21.01
CA THR A 238 3.07 4.59 19.82
C THR A 238 1.76 5.18 19.33
N ALA A 239 0.62 4.68 19.81
CA ALA A 239 -0.68 5.28 19.50
C ALA A 239 -0.72 6.65 20.16
N SER A 240 -0.63 7.69 19.34
CA SER A 240 -1.13 9.00 19.72
C SER A 240 -2.60 8.80 20.13
N PRO A 241 -3.01 9.21 21.34
CA PRO A 241 -4.41 9.09 21.76
C PRO A 241 -5.28 9.72 20.68
N SER A 242 -6.19 8.94 20.09
CA SER A 242 -7.17 9.52 19.17
C SER A 242 -7.93 10.62 19.90
N LEU A 243 -8.20 11.73 19.20
CA LEU A 243 -9.01 12.81 19.75
C LEU A 243 -10.33 12.26 20.30
N LYS A 244 -10.71 12.69 21.51
CA LYS A 244 -12.02 12.36 22.07
C LYS A 244 -13.12 12.98 21.20
N PRO A 245 -14.34 12.40 21.18
CA PRO A 245 -15.46 13.02 20.47
C PRO A 245 -15.67 14.47 20.91
N GLY A 246 -15.57 15.41 19.96
CA GLY A 246 -15.71 16.86 20.21
C GLY A 246 -14.42 17.58 20.64
N GLU A 247 -13.30 16.88 20.77
CA GLU A 247 -11.99 17.50 21.03
C GLU A 247 -11.44 18.12 19.74
N THR A 248 -11.03 19.39 19.82
CA THR A 248 -10.46 20.15 18.72
C THR A 248 -9.04 20.62 19.04
N ILE A 249 -8.21 20.68 18.01
CA ILE A 249 -6.81 21.09 18.08
C ILE A 249 -6.66 22.43 17.37
N ASP A 250 -5.99 23.37 18.03
CA ASP A 250 -5.57 24.62 17.41
C ASP A 250 -4.23 24.40 16.68
N PRO A 251 -4.21 24.41 15.33
CA PRO A 251 -2.99 24.13 14.57
C PRO A 251 -1.90 25.19 14.78
N ASN A 252 -2.22 26.37 15.31
CA ASN A 252 -1.25 27.42 15.64
C ASN A 252 -0.59 27.22 17.01
N LYS A 253 -1.22 26.48 17.93
CA LYS A 253 -0.78 26.34 19.33
C LYS A 253 -0.36 24.93 19.72
N ALA A 254 -0.91 23.91 19.07
CA ALA A 254 -0.68 22.51 19.41
C ALA A 254 0.79 22.08 19.32
N ALA A 255 1.22 21.15 20.16
CA ALA A 255 2.53 20.50 20.00
C ALA A 255 2.50 19.48 18.85
N GLY A 256 3.66 19.03 18.38
CA GLY A 256 3.76 17.99 17.34
C GLY A 256 2.96 16.73 17.73
N ASP A 257 3.11 16.28 18.96
CA ASP A 257 2.43 15.09 19.50
C ASP A 257 0.90 15.24 19.53
N ASP A 258 0.39 16.46 19.65
CA ASP A 258 -1.05 16.74 19.54
C ASP A 258 -1.49 16.74 18.07
N LEU A 259 -0.71 17.35 17.18
CA LEU A 259 -1.02 17.39 15.75
C LEU A 259 -1.08 15.99 15.12
N VAL A 260 -0.25 15.04 15.57
CA VAL A 260 -0.27 13.64 15.09
C VAL A 260 -1.59 12.92 15.47
N LYS A 261 -2.36 13.44 16.43
CA LYS A 261 -3.71 12.92 16.74
C LYS A 261 -4.75 13.26 15.66
N LEU A 262 -4.46 14.23 14.78
CA LEU A 262 -5.34 14.57 13.66
C LEU A 262 -5.36 13.42 12.64
N PRO A 263 -6.54 13.09 12.07
CA PRO A 263 -6.63 12.08 11.03
C PRO A 263 -5.66 12.35 9.88
N ARG A 264 -4.92 11.32 9.45
CA ARG A 264 -3.96 11.38 8.33
C ARG A 264 -2.71 12.22 8.57
N VAL A 265 -2.48 12.71 9.78
CA VAL A 265 -1.27 13.44 10.16
C VAL A 265 -0.30 12.50 10.88
N GLY A 266 0.82 12.19 10.24
CA GLY A 266 1.98 11.58 10.90
C GLY A 266 3.02 12.63 11.31
N GLU A 267 4.08 12.23 12.01
CA GLU A 267 5.13 13.12 12.53
C GLU A 267 5.69 14.08 11.46
N THR A 268 5.98 13.59 10.26
CA THR A 268 6.48 14.42 9.16
C THR A 268 5.49 15.51 8.77
N LEU A 269 4.19 15.21 8.74
CA LEU A 269 3.17 16.18 8.37
C LEU A 269 2.89 17.16 9.52
N ALA A 270 2.93 16.69 10.77
CA ALA A 270 2.85 17.55 11.96
C ALA A 270 3.96 18.60 11.99
N ASN A 271 5.21 18.21 11.68
CA ASN A 271 6.33 19.15 11.61
C ASN A 271 6.11 20.23 10.52
N ARG A 272 5.64 19.83 9.34
CA ARG A 272 5.31 20.80 8.28
C ARG A 272 4.18 21.75 8.67
N ILE A 273 3.18 21.26 9.43
CA ILE A 273 2.12 22.12 9.97
C ILE A 273 2.72 23.16 10.93
N ILE A 274 3.66 22.77 11.80
CA ILE A 274 4.34 23.68 12.72
C ILE A 274 5.17 24.72 11.96
N GLU A 275 5.94 24.28 10.96
CA GLU A 275 6.77 25.15 10.10
C GLU A 275 5.93 26.16 9.31
N GLY A 276 4.71 25.79 8.90
CA GLY A 276 3.81 26.64 8.11
C GLY A 276 2.97 27.63 8.91
N ARG A 277 3.16 27.73 10.23
CA ARG A 277 2.43 28.69 11.08
C ARG A 277 2.80 30.14 10.77
N PRO A 278 1.87 31.11 10.93
CA PRO A 278 0.49 30.94 11.39
C PRO A 278 -0.53 30.72 10.26
N TYR A 279 -1.65 30.08 10.62
CA TYR A 279 -2.85 29.91 9.81
C TYR A 279 -3.94 30.87 10.30
N GLN A 280 -4.59 31.59 9.39
CA GLN A 280 -5.70 32.50 9.71
C GLN A 280 -7.03 31.74 9.76
N SER A 281 -7.17 30.70 8.95
CA SER A 281 -8.33 29.81 8.92
C SER A 281 -7.89 28.35 8.80
N VAL A 282 -8.82 27.42 9.06
CA VAL A 282 -8.57 25.98 8.89
C VAL A 282 -8.23 25.68 7.41
N GLU A 283 -8.82 26.44 6.49
CA GLU A 283 -8.59 26.35 5.05
C GLU A 283 -7.13 26.62 4.65
N ASP A 284 -6.41 27.44 5.41
CA ASP A 284 -5.01 27.77 5.12
C ASP A 284 -4.05 26.58 5.28
N LEU A 285 -4.49 25.50 5.92
CA LEU A 285 -3.69 24.27 6.07
C LEU A 285 -3.44 23.57 4.73
N VAL A 286 -4.22 23.85 3.67
CA VAL A 286 -3.97 23.33 2.31
C VAL A 286 -2.63 23.83 1.74
N ARG A 287 -2.05 24.90 2.29
CA ARG A 287 -0.71 25.38 1.92
C ARG A 287 0.40 24.42 2.35
N VAL A 288 0.13 23.54 3.33
CA VAL A 288 1.10 22.56 3.81
C VAL A 288 1.21 21.42 2.80
N SER A 289 2.40 21.22 2.25
CA SER A 289 2.66 20.11 1.33
C SER A 289 2.32 18.77 1.97
N GLY A 290 1.37 18.04 1.38
CA GLY A 290 0.79 16.80 1.91
C GLY A 290 -0.63 16.95 2.47
N ILE A 291 -1.14 18.17 2.65
CA ILE A 291 -2.54 18.43 3.04
C ILE A 291 -3.32 18.89 1.81
N GLY A 292 -3.99 17.93 1.15
CA GLY A 292 -4.98 18.23 0.12
C GLY A 292 -6.36 18.52 0.70
N THR A 293 -7.30 18.97 -0.14
CA THR A 293 -8.70 19.26 0.25
C THR A 293 -9.36 18.07 0.96
N THR A 294 -9.19 16.84 0.46
CA THR A 294 -9.74 15.63 1.08
C THR A 294 -9.17 15.37 2.48
N THR A 295 -7.87 15.61 2.66
CA THR A 295 -7.22 15.44 3.96
C THR A 295 -7.71 16.51 4.93
N LEU A 296 -7.84 17.75 4.45
CA LEU A 296 -8.41 18.84 5.23
C LEU A 296 -9.84 18.55 5.66
N GLU A 297 -10.71 18.05 4.78
CA GLU A 297 -12.09 17.70 5.14
C GLU A 297 -12.15 16.65 6.25
N GLN A 298 -11.25 15.66 6.23
CA GLN A 298 -11.19 14.63 7.28
C GLN A 298 -10.69 15.17 8.62
N MET A 299 -9.79 16.16 8.61
CA MET A 299 -9.28 16.79 9.83
C MET A 299 -10.18 17.93 10.33
N ARG A 300 -11.00 18.54 9.47
CA ARG A 300 -11.80 19.73 9.78
C ARG A 300 -12.65 19.60 11.05
N PRO A 301 -13.33 18.46 11.34
CA PRO A 301 -14.09 18.29 12.58
C PRO A 301 -13.24 18.38 13.86
N HIS A 302 -11.92 18.25 13.73
CA HIS A 302 -10.94 18.18 14.79
C HIS A 302 -10.08 19.44 14.90
N LEU A 303 -10.35 20.48 14.12
CA LEU A 303 -9.56 21.69 14.05
C LEU A 303 -10.37 22.90 14.53
N ALA A 304 -9.77 23.72 15.38
CA ALA A 304 -10.36 24.99 15.81
C ALA A 304 -9.26 26.04 15.98
N ILE A 305 -9.30 27.09 15.15
CA ILE A 305 -8.43 28.25 15.34
C ILE A 305 -9.18 29.21 16.25
N ASN A 306 -8.72 29.32 17.50
CA ASN A 306 -9.32 30.23 18.46
C ASN A 306 -8.66 31.61 18.33
N PRO A 307 -9.42 32.68 18.02
CA PRO A 307 -8.88 34.04 18.02
C PRO A 307 -8.39 34.40 19.44
N GLU A 308 -7.38 35.26 19.51
CA GLU A 308 -6.93 35.85 20.79
C GLU A 308 -8.03 36.70 21.45
#